data_AF-A0A5E4LA30-F1
#
_entry.id   AF-A0A5E4LA30-F1
#
_cell.length_a   1.000
_cell.length_b   1.000
_cell.length_c   1.000
_cell.angle_alpha   90.00
_cell.angle_beta   90.00
_cell.angle_gamma   90.00
#
_symmetry.space_group_name_H-M   'P 1'
#
loop_
_entity.id
_entity.type
_entity.pdbx_description
1 polymer ?
#
loop_
_entity_poly.entity_id
_entity_poly.type
_entity_poly.pdbx_seq_one_letter_code
_entity_poly.pdbx_strand_id
1 'polypeptide(L)'
;MANGAKGFIFSIDAFVAFTLVLVVLHSLIFLAAVPSSYYAGLTQANYLARDTLNTLTYADAALVLNDTTLDGISLMHYIIMTKDVGNLEAIRAYVGALIPDQYGYTLEFRDSAAGSWSLLYDTKDYADDPHNKLYNKLKASSYSIFFGYTDAGRDPKSSPYCYITCNGPGCPTQCDKPKSFYEAGHAALGLVRLTVYR
;
A
#
# COMPACT_ATOMS: atom_id res chain seq x y z
N MET A 1 -57.38 17.43 53.42
CA MET A 1 -56.09 17.94 52.95
C MET A 1 -55.96 17.56 51.48
N ALA A 2 -56.16 18.51 50.58
CA ALA A 2 -56.09 18.26 49.14
C ALA A 2 -54.64 18.41 48.69
N ASN A 3 -54.02 17.31 48.23
CA ASN A 3 -52.71 17.34 47.59
C ASN A 3 -52.87 18.00 46.22
N GLY A 4 -52.57 19.29 46.14
CA GLY A 4 -52.53 20.02 44.87
C GLY A 4 -51.43 19.45 43.99
N ALA A 5 -51.82 18.78 42.90
CA ALA A 5 -50.89 18.33 41.88
C ALA A 5 -50.22 19.57 41.26
N LYS A 6 -48.92 19.73 41.50
CA LYS A 6 -48.11 20.78 40.87
C LYS A 6 -47.89 20.38 39.41
N GLY A 7 -48.70 20.92 38.50
CA GLY A 7 -48.53 20.75 37.07
C GLY A 7 -47.24 21.44 36.61
N PHE A 8 -46.37 20.69 35.94
CA PHE A 8 -45.14 21.22 35.36
C PHE A 8 -45.50 21.87 34.02
N ILE A 9 -45.52 23.20 33.95
CA ILE A 9 -45.77 23.93 32.70
C ILE A 9 -44.46 24.02 31.94
N PHE A 10 -44.28 23.12 30.97
CA PHE A 10 -43.19 23.24 30.00
C PHE A 10 -43.61 24.28 28.95
N SER A 11 -42.86 25.37 28.84
CA SER A 11 -43.05 26.29 27.71
C SER A 11 -42.54 25.61 26.44
N ILE A 12 -43.24 25.84 25.31
CA ILE A 12 -42.80 25.36 24.00
C ILE A 12 -41.37 25.85 23.70
N ASP A 13 -41.05 27.06 24.15
CA ASP A 13 -39.73 27.67 24.00
C ASP A 13 -38.63 26.86 24.72
N ALA A 14 -38.88 26.38 25.95
CA ALA A 14 -37.94 25.53 26.68
C ALA A 14 -37.71 24.18 25.98
N PHE A 15 -38.74 23.61 25.36
CA PHE A 15 -38.61 22.38 24.57
C PHE A 15 -37.79 22.62 23.28
N VAL A 16 -38.04 23.71 22.57
CA VAL A 16 -37.29 24.08 21.37
C VAL A 16 -35.82 24.36 21.72
N ALA A 17 -35.55 25.09 22.81
CA ALA A 17 -34.18 25.33 23.26
C ALA A 17 -33.46 24.02 23.62
N PHE A 18 -34.13 23.11 24.34
CA PHE A 18 -33.55 21.81 24.70
C PHE A 18 -33.23 20.95 23.47
N THR A 19 -34.13 20.89 22.49
CA THR A 19 -33.88 20.14 21.24
C THR A 19 -32.74 20.74 20.42
N LEU A 20 -32.63 22.07 20.35
CA LEU A 20 -31.49 22.74 19.71
C LEU A 20 -30.17 22.37 20.38
N VAL A 21 -30.11 22.38 21.72
CA VAL A 21 -28.92 21.96 22.48
C VAL A 21 -28.56 20.51 22.18
N LEU A 22 -29.54 19.60 22.13
CA LEU A 22 -29.29 18.20 21.80
C LEU A 22 -28.72 18.02 20.39
N VAL A 23 -29.24 18.75 19.40
CA VAL A 23 -28.74 18.73 18.01
C VAL A 23 -27.31 19.26 17.95
N VAL A 24 -27.01 20.36 18.64
CA VAL A 24 -25.65 20.93 18.71
C VAL A 24 -24.69 19.96 19.38
N LEU A 25 -25.07 19.34 20.50
CA LEU A 25 -24.23 18.35 21.19
C LEU A 25 -23.99 17.11 20.32
N HIS A 26 -25.01 16.57 19.66
CA HIS A 26 -24.84 15.45 18.74
C HIS A 26 -23.94 15.81 17.56
N SER A 27 -24.08 17.02 17.00
CA SER A 27 -23.24 17.50 15.92
C SER A 27 -21.78 17.64 16.37
N LEU A 28 -21.53 18.16 17.57
CA LEU A 28 -20.19 18.25 18.15
C LEU A 28 -19.56 16.87 18.39
N ILE A 29 -20.31 15.93 18.96
CA ILE A 29 -19.85 14.55 19.18
C ILE A 29 -19.53 13.89 17.83
N PHE A 30 -20.41 14.06 16.84
CA PHE A 30 -20.20 13.53 15.51
C PHE A 30 -18.94 14.12 14.85
N LEU A 31 -18.76 15.44 14.89
CA LEU A 31 -17.57 16.11 14.35
C LEU A 31 -16.30 15.70 15.11
N ALA A 32 -16.38 15.52 16.43
CA ALA A 32 -15.31 15.01 17.28
C ALA A 32 -14.92 13.56 16.97
N ALA A 33 -15.89 12.75 16.59
CA ALA A 33 -15.71 11.34 16.26
C ALA A 33 -15.17 11.11 14.83
N VAL A 34 -15.07 12.14 13.99
CA VAL A 34 -14.49 12.05 12.64
C VAL A 34 -13.01 12.44 12.70
N PRO A 35 -12.07 11.47 12.82
CA PRO A 35 -10.64 11.77 12.98
C PRO A 35 -10.02 12.52 11.79
N SER A 36 -10.66 12.51 10.61
CA SER A 36 -10.20 13.26 9.44
C SER A 36 -10.31 14.78 9.59
N SER A 37 -11.17 15.28 10.49
CA SER A 37 -11.34 16.73 10.70
C SER A 37 -10.21 17.36 11.51
N TYR A 38 -9.57 16.59 12.40
CA TYR A 38 -8.52 17.08 13.32
C TYR A 38 -7.11 16.96 12.76
N TYR A 39 -6.87 16.00 11.86
CA TYR A 39 -5.54 15.70 11.36
C TYR A 39 -5.54 15.65 9.83
N ALA A 40 -5.68 16.82 9.20
CA ALA A 40 -5.59 16.95 7.74
C ALA A 40 -4.33 16.27 7.16
N GLY A 41 -3.20 16.33 7.89
CA GLY A 41 -1.96 15.65 7.50
C GLY A 41 -2.04 14.11 7.53
N LEU A 42 -2.82 13.52 8.43
CA LEU A 42 -3.03 12.07 8.50
C LEU A 42 -3.94 11.59 7.37
N THR A 43 -4.99 12.36 7.06
CA THR A 43 -5.84 12.10 5.91
C THR A 43 -5.05 12.21 4.60
N GLN A 44 -4.21 13.22 4.45
CA GLN A 44 -3.33 13.37 3.29
C GLN A 44 -2.34 12.20 3.17
N ALA A 45 -1.69 11.80 4.27
CA ALA A 45 -0.79 10.65 4.25
C ALA A 45 -1.53 9.35 3.86
N ASN A 46 -2.77 9.17 4.31
CA ASN A 46 -3.59 8.02 3.92
C ASN A 46 -3.94 8.04 2.42
N TYR A 47 -4.34 9.21 1.89
CA TYR A 47 -4.61 9.34 0.46
C TYR A 47 -3.35 9.09 -0.38
N LEU A 48 -2.21 9.64 0.00
CA LEU A 48 -0.93 9.35 -0.65
C LEU A 48 -0.63 7.85 -0.65
N ALA A 49 -0.77 7.19 0.51
CA ALA A 49 -0.55 5.74 0.60
C ALA A 49 -1.51 4.94 -0.30
N ARG A 50 -2.80 5.29 -0.28
CA ARG A 50 -3.83 4.59 -1.06
C ARG A 50 -3.66 4.81 -2.56
N ASP A 51 -3.46 6.05 -2.99
CA ASP A 51 -3.36 6.40 -4.41
C ASP A 51 -2.06 5.88 -5.00
N THR A 52 -0.97 5.88 -4.22
CA THR A 52 0.28 5.24 -4.62
C THR A 52 0.10 3.74 -4.81
N LEU A 53 -0.48 3.02 -3.84
CA LEU A 53 -0.74 1.58 -3.98
C LEU A 53 -1.65 1.27 -5.18
N ASN A 54 -2.73 2.04 -5.37
CA ASN A 54 -3.61 1.87 -6.52
C ASN A 54 -2.86 2.09 -7.84
N THR A 55 -2.06 3.14 -7.92
CA THR A 55 -1.24 3.44 -9.11
C THR A 55 -0.30 2.28 -9.40
N LEU A 56 0.41 1.76 -8.41
CA LEU A 56 1.31 0.60 -8.57
C LEU A 56 0.56 -0.66 -9.01
N THR A 57 -0.67 -0.88 -8.52
CA THR A 57 -1.49 -2.03 -8.89
C THR A 57 -1.95 -1.98 -10.35
N TYR A 58 -2.25 -0.79 -10.88
CA TYR A 58 -2.78 -0.63 -12.24
C TYR A 58 -1.74 -0.24 -13.29
N ALA A 59 -0.60 0.31 -12.88
CA ALA A 59 0.47 0.67 -13.80
C ALA A 59 1.10 -0.58 -14.41
N ASP A 60 1.24 -0.58 -15.73
CA ASP A 60 1.91 -1.64 -16.48
C ASP A 60 3.43 -1.49 -16.35
N ALA A 61 4.10 -2.54 -15.85
CA ALA A 61 5.53 -2.55 -15.67
C ALA A 61 6.28 -2.42 -17.01
N ALA A 62 5.77 -3.01 -18.10
CA ALA A 62 6.43 -2.95 -19.40
C ALA A 62 6.51 -1.53 -19.95
N LEU A 63 5.44 -0.76 -19.79
CA LEU A 63 5.41 0.65 -20.23
C LEU A 63 6.30 1.53 -19.35
N VAL A 64 6.27 1.30 -18.05
CA VAL A 64 6.96 2.15 -17.06
C VAL A 64 8.47 1.90 -17.03
N LEU A 65 8.89 0.65 -17.19
CA LEU A 65 10.30 0.24 -17.23
C LEU A 65 10.86 0.20 -18.66
N ASN A 66 10.00 0.40 -19.68
CA ASN A 66 10.34 0.24 -21.09
C ASN A 66 10.96 -1.14 -21.40
N ASP A 67 10.35 -2.19 -20.83
CA ASP A 67 10.79 -3.57 -20.97
C ASP A 67 9.61 -4.45 -21.40
N THR A 68 9.59 -4.82 -22.68
CA THR A 68 8.52 -5.63 -23.28
C THR A 68 8.46 -7.05 -22.72
N THR A 69 9.47 -7.51 -21.97
CA THR A 69 9.43 -8.81 -21.31
C THR A 69 8.49 -8.84 -20.11
N LEU A 70 8.06 -7.67 -19.63
CA LEU A 70 7.15 -7.49 -18.49
C LEU A 70 5.70 -7.23 -18.90
N ASP A 71 5.33 -7.48 -20.16
CA ASP A 71 4.00 -7.19 -20.69
C ASP A 71 2.90 -7.92 -19.88
N GLY A 72 1.88 -7.18 -19.46
CA GLY A 72 0.80 -7.69 -18.60
C GLY A 72 1.15 -7.88 -17.13
N ILE A 73 2.35 -7.49 -16.69
CA ILE A 73 2.76 -7.49 -15.28
C ILE A 73 2.52 -6.10 -14.70
N SER A 74 1.84 -6.00 -13.56
CA SER A 74 1.70 -4.72 -12.87
C SER A 74 3.01 -4.31 -12.19
N LEU A 75 3.24 -3.01 -12.04
CA LEU A 75 4.43 -2.49 -11.38
C LEU A 75 4.55 -2.99 -9.94
N MET A 76 3.41 -3.14 -9.24
CA MET A 76 3.35 -3.79 -7.92
C MET A 76 3.89 -5.21 -7.95
N HIS A 77 3.49 -5.99 -8.96
CA HIS A 77 3.94 -7.36 -9.12
C HIS A 77 5.46 -7.42 -9.36
N TYR A 78 5.97 -6.55 -10.23
CA TYR A 78 7.41 -6.42 -10.48
C TYR A 78 8.21 -6.12 -9.19
N ILE A 79 7.72 -5.16 -8.39
CA ILE A 79 8.33 -4.77 -7.10
C ILE A 79 8.32 -5.93 -6.09
N ILE A 80 7.25 -6.73 -6.02
CA ILE A 80 7.18 -7.82 -5.04
C ILE A 80 8.02 -9.03 -5.45
N MET A 81 8.11 -9.31 -6.75
CA MET A 81 8.82 -10.49 -7.27
C MET A 81 10.31 -10.34 -7.34
N THR A 82 10.78 -9.12 -7.62
CA THR A 82 12.20 -8.86 -7.76
C THR A 82 12.79 -8.60 -6.38
N LYS A 83 13.21 -9.62 -5.63
CA LYS A 83 13.84 -9.44 -4.30
C LYS A 83 15.30 -8.92 -4.36
N ASP A 84 15.80 -8.63 -5.56
CA ASP A 84 17.18 -8.17 -5.82
C ASP A 84 17.36 -6.65 -5.63
N VAL A 85 18.62 -6.22 -5.48
CA VAL A 85 19.06 -4.81 -5.27
C VAL A 85 18.49 -3.82 -6.31
N GLY A 86 18.22 -4.26 -7.55
CA GLY A 86 17.59 -3.42 -8.58
C GLY A 86 16.15 -2.98 -8.25
N ASN A 87 15.49 -3.65 -7.31
CA ASN A 87 14.17 -3.26 -6.83
C ASN A 87 14.20 -1.99 -5.97
N LEU A 88 15.31 -1.72 -5.28
CA LEU A 88 15.42 -0.53 -4.45
C LEU A 88 15.36 0.75 -5.30
N GLU A 89 16.04 0.75 -6.45
CA GLU A 89 15.98 1.87 -7.40
C GLU A 89 14.59 2.00 -8.02
N ALA A 90 13.94 0.89 -8.38
CA ALA A 90 12.57 0.92 -8.89
C ALA A 90 11.58 1.47 -7.85
N ILE A 91 11.66 1.02 -6.59
CA ILE A 91 10.82 1.53 -5.51
C ILE A 91 11.05 3.04 -5.34
N ARG A 92 12.30 3.51 -5.29
CA ARG A 92 12.60 4.95 -5.20
C ARG A 92 12.09 5.73 -6.39
N ALA A 93 12.29 5.23 -7.61
CA ALA A 93 11.91 5.93 -8.83
C ALA A 93 10.40 6.04 -8.98
N TYR A 94 9.64 5.02 -8.57
CA TYR A 94 8.19 4.98 -8.81
C TYR A 94 7.36 5.29 -7.58
N VAL A 95 7.67 4.68 -6.42
CA VAL A 95 6.98 5.00 -5.16
C VAL A 95 7.39 6.39 -4.69
N GLY A 96 8.70 6.69 -4.75
CA GLY A 96 9.22 8.01 -4.40
C GLY A 96 8.77 9.13 -5.35
N ALA A 97 8.48 8.86 -6.63
CA ALA A 97 7.93 9.89 -7.51
C ALA A 97 6.45 10.23 -7.22
N LEU A 98 5.70 9.32 -6.59
CA LEU A 98 4.29 9.51 -6.26
C LEU A 98 4.08 10.14 -4.87
N ILE A 99 5.11 10.09 -4.02
CA ILE A 99 5.09 10.64 -2.68
C ILE A 99 5.91 11.94 -2.70
N PRO A 100 5.40 13.06 -2.18
CA PRO A 100 6.21 14.28 -2.12
C PRO A 100 7.36 14.16 -1.09
N ASP A 101 8.52 14.75 -1.39
CA ASP A 101 9.76 14.76 -0.57
C ASP A 101 9.58 15.20 0.89
N GLN A 102 8.46 15.84 1.24
CA GLN A 102 8.15 16.23 2.62
C GLN A 102 7.66 15.06 3.50
N TYR A 103 7.44 13.88 2.92
CA TYR A 103 7.01 12.66 3.61
C TYR A 103 8.10 11.59 3.54
N GLY A 104 8.15 10.72 4.55
CA GLY A 104 8.83 9.43 4.49
C GLY A 104 7.84 8.30 4.23
N TYR A 105 8.33 7.13 3.82
CA TYR A 105 7.47 5.98 3.61
C TYR A 105 8.16 4.64 3.88
N THR A 106 7.33 3.65 4.22
CA THR A 106 7.74 2.25 4.41
C THR A 106 6.82 1.37 3.58
N LEU A 107 7.40 0.49 2.77
CA LEU A 107 6.69 -0.51 1.98
C LEU A 107 6.96 -1.89 2.58
N GLU A 108 5.89 -2.61 2.89
CA GLU A 108 5.96 -3.94 3.49
C GLU A 108 5.04 -4.89 2.74
N PHE A 109 5.47 -6.15 2.68
CA PHE A 109 4.70 -7.22 2.07
C PHE A 109 4.45 -8.32 3.09
N ARG A 110 3.25 -8.87 3.11
CA ARG A 110 2.89 -10.03 3.91
C ARG A 110 2.48 -11.15 2.99
N ASP A 111 3.32 -12.17 2.94
CA ASP A 111 3.01 -13.44 2.30
C ASP A 111 1.95 -14.18 3.14
N SER A 112 0.91 -14.69 2.50
CA SER A 112 -0.12 -15.51 3.15
C SER A 112 0.44 -16.81 3.72
N ALA A 113 1.49 -17.38 3.11
CA ALA A 113 2.11 -18.62 3.58
C ALA A 113 2.97 -18.40 4.84
N ALA A 114 3.82 -17.36 4.84
CA ALA A 114 4.69 -17.05 5.97
C ALA A 114 3.93 -16.38 7.14
N GLY A 115 2.85 -15.67 6.85
CA GLY A 115 2.02 -15.00 7.86
C GLY A 115 2.68 -13.78 8.53
N SER A 116 3.95 -13.46 8.23
CA SER A 116 4.72 -12.34 8.76
C SER A 116 4.89 -11.21 7.73
N TRP A 117 5.03 -9.98 8.22
CA TRP A 117 5.41 -8.83 7.40
C TRP A 117 6.91 -8.87 7.10
N SER A 118 7.27 -8.87 5.82
CA SER A 118 8.62 -8.60 5.33
C SER A 118 8.71 -7.15 4.89
N LEU A 119 9.73 -6.45 5.38
CA LEU A 119 10.07 -5.11 4.92
C LEU A 119 10.62 -5.20 3.50
N LEU A 120 10.02 -4.46 2.56
CA LEU A 120 10.55 -4.31 1.20
C LEU A 120 11.44 -3.07 1.11
N TYR A 121 11.00 -1.96 1.71
CA TYR A 121 11.70 -0.69 1.64
C TYR A 121 11.32 0.22 2.80
N ASP A 122 12.28 0.95 3.36
CA ASP A 122 12.03 2.01 4.33
C ASP A 122 12.95 3.20 4.03
N THR A 123 12.38 4.39 3.80
CA THR A 123 13.18 5.56 3.42
C THR A 123 14.17 5.96 4.52
N LYS A 124 13.92 5.59 5.77
CA LYS A 124 14.82 5.87 6.90
C LYS A 124 16.18 5.18 6.79
N ASP A 125 16.24 4.04 6.10
CA ASP A 125 17.45 3.20 6.02
C ASP A 125 18.41 3.71 4.94
N TYR A 126 18.01 4.74 4.17
CA TYR A 126 18.72 5.23 3.00
C TYR A 126 18.98 6.73 3.08
N ALA A 127 20.22 7.11 3.42
CA ALA A 127 20.61 8.53 3.61
C ALA A 127 20.50 9.38 2.33
N ASP A 128 20.53 8.75 1.16
CA ASP A 128 20.49 9.39 -0.16
C ASP A 128 19.06 9.57 -0.70
N ASP A 129 18.05 9.00 -0.04
CA ASP A 129 16.66 9.17 -0.43
C ASP A 129 16.14 10.56 0.04
N PRO A 130 15.60 11.41 -0.86
CA PRO A 130 15.01 12.69 -0.45
C PRO A 130 13.88 12.56 0.59
N HIS A 131 13.25 11.38 0.65
CA HIS A 131 12.21 10.99 1.59
C HIS A 131 12.74 10.42 2.91
N ASN A 132 14.06 10.44 3.15
CA ASN A 132 14.63 10.07 4.45
C ASN A 132 14.27 11.11 5.52
N LYS A 133 13.04 11.03 6.00
CA LYS A 133 12.52 11.80 7.13
C LYS A 133 12.45 10.87 8.32
N LEU A 134 12.90 11.36 9.48
CA LEU A 134 12.63 10.65 10.72
C LEU A 134 11.13 10.74 11.02
N TYR A 135 10.54 9.64 11.46
CA TYR A 135 9.16 9.63 11.95
C TYR A 135 9.05 10.62 13.11
N ASN A 136 8.26 11.69 12.93
CA ASN A 136 8.13 12.70 13.97
C ASN A 136 6.81 12.57 14.73
N LYS A 137 5.65 12.43 14.06
CA LYS A 137 4.35 12.47 14.76
C LYS A 137 3.20 11.70 14.10
N LEU A 138 3.11 11.69 12.76
CA LEU A 138 1.92 11.17 12.07
C LEU A 138 2.31 10.08 11.10
N LYS A 139 1.59 8.96 11.15
CA LYS A 139 1.68 7.88 10.16
C LYS A 139 0.29 7.42 9.75
N ALA A 140 0.13 7.15 8.47
CA ALA A 140 -1.06 6.50 7.93
C ALA A 140 -0.62 5.34 7.04
N SER A 141 -1.39 4.25 7.10
CA SER A 141 -1.10 3.06 6.29
C SER A 141 -2.31 2.73 5.44
N SER A 142 -2.06 2.38 4.19
CA SER A 142 -3.03 1.77 3.30
C SER A 142 -2.60 0.35 2.95
N TYR A 143 -3.57 -0.47 2.53
CA TYR A 143 -3.38 -1.87 2.20
C TYR A 143 -3.93 -2.15 0.81
N SER A 144 -3.21 -2.95 0.04
CA SER A 144 -3.70 -3.51 -1.22
C SER A 144 -3.52 -5.02 -1.21
N ILE A 145 -4.46 -5.73 -1.81
CA ILE A 145 -4.36 -7.18 -2.00
C ILE A 145 -3.49 -7.42 -3.22
N PHE A 146 -2.44 -8.21 -3.03
CA PHE A 146 -1.60 -8.68 -4.12
C PHE A 146 -2.01 -10.10 -4.48
N PHE A 147 -2.29 -10.31 -5.77
CA PHE A 147 -2.45 -11.62 -6.37
C PHE A 147 -1.45 -11.73 -7.51
N GLY A 148 -0.52 -12.67 -7.40
CA GLY A 148 0.53 -12.88 -8.39
C GLY A 148 1.05 -14.31 -8.34
N TYR A 149 2.23 -14.54 -8.90
CA TYR A 149 2.84 -15.87 -8.93
C TYR A 149 4.30 -15.78 -8.49
N THR A 150 4.69 -16.48 -7.42
CA THR A 150 6.04 -16.37 -6.80
C THR A 150 7.17 -16.96 -7.62
N ASP A 151 6.82 -17.81 -8.58
CA ASP A 151 7.76 -18.60 -9.37
C ASP A 151 7.44 -18.49 -10.86
N ALA A 152 7.21 -17.25 -11.33
CA ALA A 152 7.14 -17.01 -12.77
C ALA A 152 8.45 -17.55 -13.37
N GLY A 153 8.36 -18.63 -14.14
CA GLY A 153 9.48 -19.53 -14.41
C GLY A 153 10.71 -18.91 -15.06
N ARG A 154 10.60 -17.68 -15.58
CA ARG A 154 11.70 -16.95 -16.19
C ARG A 154 12.50 -16.21 -15.12
N ASP A 155 13.70 -16.69 -14.82
CA ASP A 155 14.70 -15.76 -14.34
C ASP A 155 15.04 -14.84 -15.54
N PRO A 156 14.80 -13.52 -15.46
CA PRO A 156 15.01 -12.59 -16.56
C PRO A 156 16.48 -12.54 -17.02
N LYS A 157 17.41 -13.09 -16.22
CA LYS A 157 18.84 -13.18 -16.55
C LYS A 157 19.21 -14.47 -17.30
N SER A 158 18.32 -15.47 -17.38
CA SER A 158 18.61 -16.72 -18.07
C SER A 158 18.31 -16.62 -19.56
N SER A 159 19.34 -16.83 -20.39
CA SER A 159 19.22 -16.83 -21.84
C SER A 159 18.18 -17.87 -22.30
N PRO A 160 17.22 -17.51 -23.18
CA PRO A 160 16.25 -18.46 -23.73
C PRO A 160 16.91 -19.62 -24.48
N TYR A 161 18.16 -19.45 -24.90
CA TYR A 161 18.96 -20.50 -25.55
C TYR A 161 19.39 -21.62 -24.59
N CYS A 162 19.56 -21.36 -23.28
CA CYS A 162 19.96 -22.41 -22.33
C CYS A 162 18.93 -23.55 -22.25
N TYR A 163 17.64 -23.26 -22.48
CA TYR A 163 16.58 -24.26 -22.49
C TYR A 163 16.54 -25.11 -23.77
N ILE A 164 17.05 -24.58 -24.88
CA ILE A 164 16.95 -25.22 -26.20
C ILE A 164 18.20 -26.03 -26.49
N THR A 165 19.38 -25.46 -26.23
CA THR A 165 20.66 -26.05 -26.64
C THR A 165 21.40 -26.74 -25.51
N CYS A 166 21.03 -26.47 -24.25
CA CYS A 166 21.68 -26.97 -23.03
C CYS A 166 23.22 -26.79 -23.05
N ASN A 167 23.69 -25.84 -23.84
CA ASN A 167 25.09 -25.60 -24.14
C ASN A 167 25.29 -24.09 -24.23
N GLY A 168 26.20 -23.59 -23.39
CA GLY A 168 26.56 -22.18 -23.32
C GLY A 168 27.18 -21.85 -21.96
N PRO A 169 28.07 -20.84 -21.88
CA PRO A 169 28.61 -20.38 -20.61
C PRO A 169 27.47 -19.89 -19.70
N GLY A 170 27.31 -20.53 -18.54
CA GLY A 170 26.27 -20.23 -17.55
C GLY A 170 25.01 -21.10 -17.60
N CYS A 171 24.92 -22.08 -18.51
CA CYS A 171 23.81 -23.04 -18.51
C CYS A 171 24.11 -24.24 -17.59
N PRO A 172 23.12 -24.76 -16.83
CA PRO A 172 23.28 -26.00 -16.06
C PRO A 172 23.56 -27.20 -16.99
N THR A 173 24.36 -28.15 -16.52
CA THR A 173 24.80 -29.35 -17.29
C THR A 173 23.69 -30.35 -17.61
N GLN A 174 22.51 -30.21 -16.99
CA GLN A 174 21.31 -30.92 -17.37
C GLN A 174 20.32 -29.91 -17.95
N CYS A 175 19.71 -30.28 -19.08
CA CYS A 175 18.57 -29.54 -19.61
C CYS A 175 17.46 -29.54 -18.55
N ASP A 176 17.26 -28.43 -17.86
CA ASP A 176 16.00 -28.21 -17.17
C ASP A 176 14.90 -28.26 -18.23
N LYS A 177 13.78 -28.92 -17.92
CA LYS A 177 12.61 -28.93 -18.81
C LYS A 177 12.33 -27.48 -19.24
N PRO A 178 12.03 -27.22 -20.52
CA PRO A 178 11.67 -25.88 -20.95
C PRO A 178 10.51 -25.44 -20.09
N LYS A 179 10.75 -24.46 -19.21
CA LYS A 179 9.71 -23.88 -18.38
C LYS A 179 8.69 -23.30 -19.33
N SER A 180 7.54 -23.95 -19.39
CA SER A 180 6.49 -23.64 -20.33
C SER A 180 6.00 -22.22 -20.11
N PHE A 181 5.58 -21.51 -21.16
CA PHE A 181 4.79 -20.28 -21.01
C PHE A 181 3.50 -20.51 -20.20
N TYR A 182 3.10 -21.78 -20.00
CA TYR A 182 1.96 -22.20 -19.19
C TYR A 182 2.31 -22.59 -17.76
N GLU A 183 3.59 -22.66 -17.38
CA GLU A 183 3.99 -22.83 -15.98
C GLU A 183 3.98 -21.46 -15.31
N ALA A 184 2.78 -21.02 -14.94
CA ALA A 184 2.56 -19.72 -14.30
C ALA A 184 3.29 -19.56 -12.95
N GLY A 185 3.88 -20.62 -12.41
CA GLY A 185 4.45 -20.66 -11.07
C GLY A 185 3.39 -20.95 -10.00
N HIS A 186 3.76 -20.82 -8.73
CA HIS A 186 2.81 -20.96 -7.65
C HIS A 186 2.03 -19.66 -7.46
N ALA A 187 0.70 -19.74 -7.51
CA ALA A 187 -0.16 -18.61 -7.19
C ALA A 187 0.11 -18.17 -5.75
N ALA A 188 0.39 -16.89 -5.59
CA ALA A 188 0.68 -16.25 -4.33
C ALA A 188 -0.35 -15.15 -4.06
N LEU A 189 -0.94 -15.24 -2.87
CA LEU A 189 -1.79 -14.20 -2.32
C LEU A 189 -1.02 -13.51 -1.21
N GLY A 190 -1.03 -12.18 -1.20
CA GLY A 190 -0.38 -11.40 -0.16
C GLY A 190 -1.06 -10.08 0.08
N LEU A 191 -0.59 -9.38 1.10
CA LEU A 191 -0.99 -8.01 1.40
C LEU A 191 0.22 -7.10 1.26
N VAL A 192 0.04 -5.99 0.57
CA VAL A 192 1.02 -4.91 0.49
C VAL A 192 0.54 -3.81 1.41
N ARG A 193 1.41 -3.35 2.30
CA ARG A 193 1.19 -2.19 3.15
C ARG A 193 2.15 -1.09 2.72
N LEU A 194 1.60 0.08 2.42
CA LEU A 194 2.37 1.32 2.29
C LEU A 194 2.02 2.21 3.47
N THR A 195 3.03 2.57 4.25
CA THR A 195 2.91 3.52 5.35
C THR A 195 3.60 4.81 4.96
N VAL A 196 2.86 5.93 4.97
CA VAL A 196 3.38 7.28 4.72
C VAL A 196 3.39 8.05 6.03
N TYR A 197 4.47 8.75 6.30
CA TYR A 197 4.68 9.45 7.56
C TYR A 197 5.41 10.78 7.41
N ARG A 198 5.32 11.61 8.46
CA ARG A 198 5.94 12.93 8.55
C ARG A 198 6.53 13.18 9.94
#